data_AF-A0A1K1PTZ6-F1
#
_entry.id   AF-A0A1K1PTZ6-F1
#
_cell.length_a   1.000
_cell.length_b   1.000
_cell.length_c   1.000
_cell.angle_alpha   90.00
_cell.angle_beta   90.00
_cell.angle_gamma   90.00
#
_symmetry.space_group_name_H-M   'P 1'
#
loop_
_entity.id
_entity.type
_entity.pdbx_description
1 polymer ?
#
loop_
_entity_poly.entity_id
_entity_poly.type
_entity_poly.pdbx_seq_one_letter_code
_entity_poly.pdbx_strand_id
1 'polypeptide(L)'
;MKHRYFVTDDTHIGDLIIGELNSQEMLILLGKLAVENQVVSEITSLLVSKFGFIIEGTNLSFSQINSDDLYPYTYYDLISERVNERDGYLYSNICKIKEYYAGVECEEMLRSIDLDNILKNDFC
;
A
#
# COMPACT_ATOMS: atom_id res chain seq x y z
N MET A 1 3.79 -13.06 7.65
CA MET A 1 5.15 -12.47 7.70
C MET A 1 4.98 -10.96 7.64
N LYS A 2 5.88 -10.16 8.22
CA LYS A 2 5.75 -8.69 8.11
C LYS A 2 6.38 -8.18 6.82
N HIS A 3 5.65 -7.36 6.08
CA HIS A 3 6.04 -6.75 4.82
C HIS A 3 6.14 -5.25 4.97
N ARG A 4 7.09 -4.65 4.23
CA ARG A 4 7.28 -3.20 4.21
C ARG A 4 6.67 -2.61 2.94
N TYR A 5 5.85 -1.58 3.10
CA TYR A 5 5.18 -0.88 2.03
C TYR A 5 5.58 0.59 2.07
N PHE A 6 6.07 1.10 0.95
CA PHE A 6 6.21 2.53 0.77
C PHE A 6 4.98 3.04 0.02
N VAL A 7 4.08 3.68 0.76
CA VAL A 7 2.82 4.21 0.22
C VAL A 7 3.05 5.67 -0.14
N THR A 8 2.88 6.00 -1.41
CA THR A 8 3.17 7.32 -1.98
C THR A 8 2.11 7.70 -3.01
N ASP A 9 2.17 8.93 -3.52
CA ASP A 9 1.43 9.38 -4.70
C ASP A 9 2.41 9.87 -5.79
N ASP A 10 1.92 10.63 -6.77
CA ASP A 10 2.71 11.19 -7.88
C ASP A 10 3.75 12.24 -7.46
N THR A 11 3.68 12.74 -6.22
CA THR A 11 4.75 13.58 -5.65
C THR A 11 6.00 12.77 -5.30
N HIS A 12 5.90 11.43 -5.26
CA HIS A 12 6.95 10.51 -4.84
C HIS A 12 7.42 10.77 -3.39
N ILE A 13 6.55 11.39 -2.57
CA ILE A 13 6.69 11.56 -1.13
C ILE A 13 5.62 10.72 -0.45
N GLY A 14 6.00 9.97 0.57
CA GLY A 14 5.09 9.05 1.22
C GLY A 14 5.55 8.55 2.57
N ASP A 15 4.84 7.54 3.06
CA ASP A 15 5.14 6.89 4.34
C ASP A 15 5.61 5.46 4.11
N LEU A 16 6.61 5.05 4.88
CA LEU A 16 7.05 3.68 4.98
C LEU A 16 6.34 3.02 6.17
N ILE A 17 5.55 1.99 5.86
CA ILE A 17 4.76 1.26 6.85
C ILE A 17 5.06 -0.24 6.81
N ILE A 18 4.82 -0.91 7.93
CA ILE A 18 4.92 -2.36 8.08
C ILE A 18 3.58 -2.96 8.46
N GLY A 19 3.18 -4.02 7.76
CA GLY A 19 2.00 -4.80 8.09
C GLY A 19 2.15 -6.28 7.76
N GLU A 20 1.10 -7.06 8.03
CA GLU A 20 1.10 -8.52 7.84
C GLU A 20 0.42 -8.98 6.54
N LEU A 21 -0.28 -8.07 5.86
CA LEU A 21 -0.90 -8.35 4.57
C LEU A 21 0.17 -8.70 3.54
N ASN A 22 -0.14 -9.63 2.64
CA ASN A 22 0.70 -9.94 1.50
C ASN A 22 0.51 -8.90 0.37
N SER A 23 1.28 -9.00 -0.72
CA SER A 23 1.24 -8.03 -1.82
C SER A 23 -0.13 -7.96 -2.53
N GLN A 24 -0.85 -9.08 -2.65
CA GLN A 24 -2.16 -9.11 -3.29
C GLN A 24 -3.24 -8.49 -2.39
N GLU A 25 -3.25 -8.85 -1.11
CA GLU A 25 -4.16 -8.28 -0.10
C GLU A 25 -3.95 -6.77 0.01
N MET A 26 -2.70 -6.33 0.06
CA MET A 26 -2.37 -4.91 0.11
C MET A 26 -2.80 -4.17 -1.16
N LEU A 27 -2.59 -4.74 -2.34
CA LEU A 27 -3.00 -4.10 -3.61
C LEU A 27 -4.52 -3.89 -3.66
N ILE A 28 -5.30 -4.88 -3.22
CA ILE A 28 -6.77 -4.78 -3.14
C ILE A 28 -7.17 -3.71 -2.12
N LEU A 29 -6.57 -3.73 -0.92
CA LEU A 29 -6.88 -2.77 0.14
C LEU A 29 -6.55 -1.35 -0.29
N LEU A 30 -5.37 -1.12 -0.87
CA LEU A 30 -4.98 0.18 -1.41
C LEU A 30 -5.86 0.62 -2.57
N GLY A 31 -6.29 -0.30 -3.44
CA GLY A 31 -7.27 -0.01 -4.49
C GLY A 31 -8.57 0.53 -3.91
N LYS A 32 -9.12 -0.15 -2.90
CA LYS A 32 -10.33 0.30 -2.21
C LYS A 32 -10.13 1.65 -1.52
N LEU A 33 -9.05 1.79 -0.74
CA LEU A 33 -8.76 3.02 -0.03
C LEU A 33 -8.50 4.20 -0.97
N ALA A 34 -7.89 4.00 -2.15
CA ALA A 34 -7.64 5.04 -3.14
C ALA A 34 -8.90 5.47 -3.93
N VAL A 35 -9.91 4.60 -4.02
CA VAL A 35 -11.24 4.96 -4.54
C VAL A 35 -11.99 5.81 -3.50
N GLU A 36 -11.89 5.48 -2.22
CA GLU A 36 -12.62 6.14 -1.13
C GLU A 36 -11.93 7.42 -0.61
N ASN A 37 -10.60 7.46 -0.61
CA ASN A 37 -9.76 8.52 -0.05
C ASN A 37 -8.65 8.89 -1.04
N GLN A 38 -8.18 10.14 -1.03
CA GLN A 38 -7.22 10.61 -2.05
C GLN A 38 -5.83 10.94 -1.52
N VAL A 39 -5.66 11.03 -0.20
CA VAL A 39 -4.41 11.52 0.39
C VAL A 39 -3.64 10.39 1.05
N VAL A 40 -2.34 10.28 0.74
CA VAL A 40 -1.43 9.27 1.30
C VAL A 40 -1.53 9.20 2.83
N SER A 41 -1.51 10.34 3.52
CA SER A 41 -1.55 10.41 4.98
C SER A 41 -2.86 9.90 5.58
N GLU A 42 -3.99 10.07 4.90
CA GLU A 42 -5.29 9.54 5.33
C GLU A 42 -5.31 8.01 5.17
N ILE A 43 -4.81 7.52 4.03
CA ILE A 43 -4.69 6.08 3.74
C ILE A 43 -3.77 5.41 4.77
N THR A 44 -2.59 5.97 5.04
CA THR A 44 -1.62 5.40 5.99
C THR A 44 -2.16 5.46 7.43
N SER A 45 -2.86 6.53 7.80
CA SER A 45 -3.56 6.62 9.10
C SER A 45 -4.63 5.55 9.27
N LEU A 46 -5.40 5.23 8.22
CA LEU A 46 -6.39 4.15 8.24
C LEU A 46 -5.73 2.78 8.36
N LEU A 47 -4.64 2.55 7.63
CA LEU A 47 -3.87 1.30 7.70
C LEU A 47 -3.33 1.06 9.13
N VAL A 48 -2.83 2.10 9.79
CA VAL A 48 -2.37 2.01 11.18
C VAL A 48 -3.52 1.76 12.14
N SER A 49 -4.55 2.61 12.09
CA SER A 49 -5.62 2.61 13.10
C SER A 49 -6.57 1.43 12.99
N LYS A 50 -6.84 0.93 11.78
CA LYS A 50 -7.78 -0.18 11.54
C LYS A 50 -7.10 -1.53 11.31
N PHE A 51 -5.94 -1.52 10.66
CA PHE A 51 -5.27 -2.75 10.21
C PHE A 51 -4.00 -3.07 10.99
N GLY A 52 -3.66 -2.28 12.01
CA GLY A 52 -2.54 -2.55 12.91
C GLY A 52 -1.17 -2.39 12.26
N PHE A 53 -1.08 -1.66 11.15
CA PHE A 53 0.20 -1.32 10.53
C PHE A 53 1.02 -0.42 11.46
N ILE A 54 2.34 -0.45 11.29
CA ILE A 54 3.29 0.37 12.05
C ILE A 54 3.98 1.32 11.08
N ILE A 55 4.08 2.60 11.42
CA ILE A 55 4.87 3.58 10.68
C ILE A 55 6.34 3.42 11.05
N GLU A 56 7.19 3.14 10.06
CA GLU A 56 8.66 3.17 10.21
C GLU A 56 9.24 4.53 9.83
N GLY A 57 8.61 5.24 8.89
CA GLY A 57 9.03 6.59 8.49
C GLY A 57 7.92 7.34 7.77
N THR A 58 7.90 8.66 7.93
CA THR A 58 6.87 9.54 7.36
C THR A 58 7.46 10.62 6.48
N ASN A 59 6.72 11.05 5.45
CA ASN A 59 7.15 12.11 4.52
C ASN A 59 8.55 11.84 3.92
N LEU A 60 8.83 10.58 3.62
CA LEU A 60 10.05 10.17 2.95
C LEU A 60 9.92 10.39 1.46
N SER A 61 10.91 11.02 0.85
CA SER A 61 11.04 11.04 -0.61
C SER A 61 11.56 9.72 -1.15
N PHE A 62 11.25 9.43 -2.40
CA PHE A 62 11.85 8.29 -3.12
C PHE A 62 13.38 8.27 -3.04
N SER A 63 14.05 9.43 -3.09
CA SER A 63 15.51 9.49 -2.97
C SER A 63 16.00 9.05 -1.58
N GLN A 64 15.33 9.46 -0.51
CA GLN A 64 15.73 9.11 0.86
C GLN A 64 15.63 7.60 1.07
N ILE A 65 14.57 6.96 0.58
CA ILE A 65 14.42 5.50 0.69
C ILE A 65 15.52 4.73 -0.04
N ASN A 66 16.06 5.28 -1.12
CA ASN A 66 17.11 4.61 -1.90
C ASN A 66 18.54 4.93 -1.43
N SER A 67 18.73 5.86 -0.50
CA SER A 67 20.07 6.36 -0.13
C SER A 67 20.34 6.41 1.37
N ASP A 68 19.32 6.26 2.21
CA ASP A 68 19.46 6.30 3.65
C ASP A 68 19.77 4.90 4.21
N ASP A 69 20.85 4.81 4.99
CA ASP A 69 21.27 3.59 5.69
C ASP A 69 20.25 3.12 6.75
N LEU A 70 19.33 4.00 7.16
CA LEU A 70 18.19 3.65 8.03
C LEU A 70 17.08 2.92 7.27
N TYR A 71 17.02 3.09 5.95
CA TYR A 71 16.04 2.44 5.09
C TYR A 71 16.70 1.67 3.91
N PRO A 72 17.71 0.82 4.11
CA PRO A 72 18.57 0.35 3.03
C PRO A 72 18.01 -0.86 2.30
N TYR A 73 17.21 -0.71 1.24
CA TYR A 73 16.78 -1.88 0.44
C TYR A 73 16.40 -1.56 -1.01
N THR A 74 16.28 -2.64 -1.81
CA THR A 74 15.72 -2.62 -3.18
C THR A 74 14.20 -2.41 -3.13
N TYR A 75 13.69 -1.57 -4.02
CA TYR A 75 12.26 -1.36 -4.23
C TYR A 75 11.71 -2.33 -5.28
N TYR A 76 10.48 -2.79 -5.06
CA TYR A 76 9.68 -3.53 -6.03
C TYR A 76 8.36 -2.80 -6.31
N ASP A 77 8.00 -2.63 -7.58
CA ASP A 77 6.71 -2.01 -7.94
C ASP A 77 5.57 -2.99 -7.69
N LEU A 78 4.67 -2.62 -6.77
CA LEU A 78 3.58 -3.48 -6.33
C LEU A 78 2.67 -3.91 -7.49
N ILE A 79 2.42 -3.01 -8.46
CA ILE A 79 1.55 -3.29 -9.60
C ILE A 79 2.26 -4.20 -10.60
N SER A 80 3.50 -3.84 -10.96
CA SER A 80 4.18 -4.50 -12.08
C SER A 80 4.79 -5.84 -11.70
N GLU A 81 5.28 -5.99 -10.47
CA GLU A 81 6.11 -7.12 -10.13
C GLU A 81 5.34 -8.22 -9.37
N ARG A 82 4.18 -7.89 -8.77
CA ARG A 82 3.31 -8.82 -8.01
C ARG A 82 4.11 -9.80 -7.13
N VAL A 83 5.22 -9.33 -6.56
CA VAL A 83 6.24 -10.20 -5.98
C VAL A 83 5.79 -10.72 -4.63
N ASN A 84 6.19 -11.95 -4.32
CA ASN A 84 6.24 -12.49 -2.97
C ASN A 84 7.65 -12.30 -2.40
N GLU A 85 7.70 -11.81 -1.16
CA GLU A 85 8.70 -12.24 -0.16
C GLU A 85 10.18 -12.08 -0.55
N ARG A 86 10.62 -10.86 -0.88
CA ARG A 86 12.05 -10.52 -0.90
C ARG A 86 12.37 -9.43 0.12
N ASP A 87 13.61 -9.43 0.60
CA ASP A 87 14.18 -8.36 1.42
C ASP A 87 14.09 -7.03 0.65
N GLY A 88 13.04 -6.25 0.90
CA GLY A 88 12.73 -5.05 0.12
C GLY A 88 11.41 -4.37 0.50
N TYR A 89 11.15 -3.25 -0.16
CA TYR A 89 9.91 -2.48 -0.01
C TYR A 89 9.01 -2.67 -1.21
N LEU A 90 7.71 -2.80 -0.97
CA LEU A 90 6.69 -2.72 -2.00
C LEU A 90 6.28 -1.27 -2.18
N TYR A 91 6.72 -0.67 -3.29
CA TYR A 91 6.35 0.69 -3.67
C TYR A 91 4.94 0.70 -4.22
N SER A 92 4.13 1.56 -3.61
CA SER A 92 2.69 1.57 -3.78
C SER A 92 2.26 3.01 -4.07
N ASN A 93 2.35 3.42 -5.34
CA ASN A 93 1.82 4.71 -5.77
C ASN A 93 0.30 4.61 -5.91
N ILE A 94 -0.43 5.33 -5.04
CA ILE A 94 -1.89 5.27 -4.95
C ILE A 94 -2.59 5.80 -6.21
N CYS A 95 -2.01 6.77 -6.91
CA CYS A 95 -2.55 7.28 -8.19
C CYS A 95 -2.51 6.18 -9.25
N LYS A 96 -1.36 5.50 -9.39
CA LYS A 96 -1.21 4.38 -10.32
C LYS A 96 -2.09 3.19 -9.95
N ILE A 97 -2.24 2.89 -8.67
CA ILE A 97 -3.14 1.81 -8.20
C ILE A 97 -4.58 2.16 -8.54
N LYS A 98 -4.99 3.41 -8.36
CA LYS A 98 -6.33 3.88 -8.74
C LYS A 98 -6.57 3.75 -10.24
N GLU A 99 -5.60 4.14 -11.07
CA GLU A 99 -5.65 3.96 -12.52
C GLU A 99 -5.75 2.48 -12.92
N TYR A 100 -5.00 1.61 -12.24
CA TYR A 100 -5.06 0.16 -12.44
C TYR A 100 -6.47 -0.42 -12.19
N TYR A 101 -7.24 0.18 -11.29
CA TYR A 101 -8.63 -0.19 -10.98
C TYR A 101 -9.71 0.72 -11.62
N ALA A 102 -9.36 1.63 -12.54
CA ALA A 102 -10.28 2.66 -13.03
C ALA A 102 -11.45 2.19 -13.93
N GLY A 103 -11.64 0.88 -14.11
CA GLY A 103 -12.81 0.32 -14.80
C GLY A 103 -14.05 0.30 -13.91
N VAL A 104 -15.24 0.55 -14.47
CA VAL A 104 -16.53 0.57 -13.73
C VAL A 104 -16.76 -0.71 -12.93
N GLU A 105 -16.48 -1.88 -13.54
CA GLU A 105 -16.62 -3.18 -12.87
C GLU A 105 -15.66 -3.34 -11.69
N CYS A 106 -14.42 -2.85 -11.82
CA CYS A 106 -13.42 -2.88 -10.75
C CYS A 106 -13.80 -1.91 -9.62
N GLU A 107 -14.33 -0.74 -9.93
CA GLU A 107 -14.76 0.24 -8.93
C GLU A 107 -15.95 -0.28 -8.11
N GLU A 108 -16.96 -0.88 -8.77
CA GLU A 108 -18.09 -1.52 -8.08
C GLU A 108 -17.64 -2.69 -7.21
N MET A 109 -16.73 -3.53 -7.72
CA MET A 109 -16.11 -4.61 -6.96
C MET A 109 -15.43 -4.07 -5.69
N LEU A 110 -14.55 -3.07 -5.81
CA LEU A 110 -13.84 -2.48 -4.67
C LEU A 110 -14.79 -1.84 -3.64
N ARG A 111 -15.88 -1.21 -4.10
CA ARG A 111 -16.90 -0.65 -3.20
C ARG A 111 -17.66 -1.74 -2.45
N SER A 112 -17.90 -2.89 -3.08
CA SER A 112 -18.59 -4.04 -2.46
C SER A 112 -17.76 -4.77 -1.40
N ILE A 113 -16.43 -4.61 -1.42
CA ILE A 113 -15.55 -5.20 -0.41
C ILE A 113 -15.82 -4.54 0.94
N ASP A 114 -16.05 -5.37 1.96
CA ASP A 114 -16.17 -4.94 3.33
C ASP A 114 -14.77 -4.92 3.99
N LEU A 115 -14.33 -3.73 4.39
CA LEU A 115 -13.03 -3.54 5.06
C LEU A 115 -12.92 -4.36 6.35
N ASP A 116 -14.04 -4.56 7.05
CA ASP A 116 -14.06 -5.33 8.30
C ASP A 116 -13.92 -6.84 8.06
N ASN A 117 -14.13 -7.31 6.83
CA ASN A 117 -13.90 -8.71 6.44
C ASN A 117 -12.50 -8.96 5.88
N ILE A 118 -11.83 -7.96 5.28
CA ILE A 118 -10.40 -8.07 4.94
C ILE A 118 -9.58 -8.41 6.19
N LEU A 119 -9.92 -7.81 7.34
CA LEU A 119 -9.27 -8.08 8.63
C LEU A 119 -9.44 -9.51 9.14
N LYS A 120 -10.42 -10.27 8.62
CA LYS A 120 -10.72 -11.63 9.06
C LYS A 120 -10.04 -12.72 8.22
N ASN A 121 -9.29 -12.36 7.18
CA ASN A 121 -8.64 -13.28 6.23
C ASN A 121 -9.59 -14.27 5.53
N ASP A 122 -10.90 -13.97 5.44
CA ASP A 122 -11.85 -14.81 4.70
C ASP A 122 -12.01 -14.28 3.28
N PHE A 123 -10.98 -14.47 2.45
CA PHE A 123 -11.16 -14.51 1.00
C PHE A 123 -11.53 -15.96 0.65
N CYS A 124 -12.84 -16.27 0.61
CA CYS A 124 -13.36 -17.55 0.13
C CYS A 124 -12.93 -17.82 -1.32
#